data_AF-A0A2K3LTL4-F1
#
_entry.id   AF-A0A2K3LTL4-F1
#
_cell.length_a   1.000
_cell.length_b   1.000
_cell.length_c   1.000
_cell.angle_alpha   90.00
_cell.angle_beta   90.00
_cell.angle_gamma   90.00
#
_symmetry.space_group_name_H-M   'P 1'
#
loop_
_entity.id
_entity.type
_entity.pdbx_description
1 polymer ?
#
loop_
_entity_poly.entity_id
_entity_poly.type
_entity_poly.pdbx_seq_one_letter_code
_entity_poly.pdbx_strand_id
1 'polypeptide(L)'
;MKNLSYTDQSNFQPKSPSNFSSECWFDDACILDMDYFVKTLSGIKAKGVRADLIGSIITHYASKWLPDIADQKGLTQFEESSPESVTASWMKKRFFVETLVNVLPPEKDSIPCNFLLRLLRTANMVGVDGSYRQELEKRISWQLDQACLKELVIPSFSHTCGTLLDFELVIRLVKRFVSLDNEGAKSGAALVKVAKLVDSYLAEAAVDANLSLDEFVTLAAALPSHARATDDGLYRAIDTYLK
;
A
#
# COMPACT_ATOMS: atom_id res chain seq x y z
N MET A 1 -25.26 -26.26 70.50
CA MET A 1 -24.45 -25.25 71.21
C MET A 1 -24.14 -24.12 70.24
N LYS A 2 -24.40 -22.84 70.61
CA LYS A 2 -23.93 -21.57 69.99
C LYS A 2 -24.21 -21.38 68.46
N ASN A 3 -24.99 -20.37 68.00
CA ASN A 3 -24.68 -18.92 67.90
C ASN A 3 -23.38 -18.67 67.11
N LEU A 4 -23.22 -17.81 66.07
CA LEU A 4 -23.92 -16.64 65.45
C LEU A 4 -23.46 -16.56 63.96
N SER A 5 -23.91 -15.70 63.01
CA SER A 5 -24.96 -14.66 62.85
C SER A 5 -25.17 -14.35 61.34
N TYR A 6 -26.15 -13.50 60.98
CA TYR A 6 -26.25 -12.84 59.66
C TYR A 6 -25.17 -11.76 59.47
N THR A 7 -24.76 -11.50 58.22
CA THR A 7 -24.93 -10.19 57.54
C THR A 7 -24.69 -10.28 56.03
N ASP A 8 -25.52 -9.55 55.29
CA ASP A 8 -25.38 -9.25 53.87
C ASP A 8 -24.37 -8.11 53.68
N GLN A 9 -23.41 -8.26 52.76
CA GLN A 9 -22.56 -7.14 52.29
C GLN A 9 -22.24 -7.31 50.80
N SER A 10 -22.77 -6.38 50.02
CA SER A 10 -22.47 -6.15 48.62
C SER A 10 -21.00 -5.77 48.42
N ASN A 11 -20.25 -6.61 47.69
CA ASN A 11 -18.86 -6.31 47.34
C ASN A 11 -18.76 -5.92 45.85
N PHE A 12 -18.94 -4.63 45.58
CA PHE A 12 -18.61 -4.04 44.28
C PHE A 12 -17.09 -4.02 44.11
N GLN A 13 -16.54 -4.99 43.37
CA GLN A 13 -15.20 -4.83 42.77
C GLN A 13 -15.35 -4.27 41.35
N PRO A 14 -14.58 -3.22 40.99
CA PRO A 14 -14.60 -2.68 39.64
C PRO A 14 -13.95 -3.70 38.69
N LYS A 15 -14.68 -4.09 37.64
CA LYS A 15 -14.08 -4.83 36.52
C LYS A 15 -13.01 -3.92 35.88
N SER A 16 -11.79 -4.42 35.82
CA SER A 16 -10.69 -3.81 35.05
C SER A 16 -11.15 -3.54 33.61
N PRO A 17 -10.64 -2.49 32.95
CA PRO A 17 -11.07 -2.14 31.60
C PRO A 17 -10.91 -3.34 30.66
N SER A 18 -11.94 -3.53 29.85
CA SER A 18 -12.08 -4.57 28.83
C SER A 18 -10.78 -4.86 28.10
N ASN A 19 -10.42 -6.13 28.02
CA ASN A 19 -9.72 -6.64 26.84
C ASN A 19 -10.48 -6.10 25.62
N PHE A 20 -9.80 -5.35 24.75
CA PHE A 20 -10.33 -5.02 23.44
C PHE A 20 -10.53 -6.35 22.70
N SER A 21 -11.77 -6.84 22.69
CA SER A 21 -12.19 -7.95 21.86
C SER A 21 -11.90 -7.57 20.42
N SER A 22 -11.13 -8.40 19.71
CA SER A 22 -10.80 -8.23 18.30
C SER A 22 -12.05 -7.81 17.52
N GLU A 23 -12.07 -6.55 17.05
CA GLU A 23 -13.27 -5.97 16.46
C GLU A 23 -13.60 -6.72 15.16
N CYS A 24 -14.84 -7.21 15.07
CA CYS A 24 -15.38 -7.88 13.88
C CYS A 24 -15.14 -7.02 12.64
N TRP A 25 -14.28 -7.47 11.74
CA TRP A 25 -13.93 -6.71 10.55
C TRP A 25 -15.07 -6.73 9.54
N PHE A 26 -15.40 -5.55 9.02
CA PHE A 26 -16.32 -5.34 7.89
C PHE A 26 -17.79 -5.74 8.13
N ASP A 27 -18.33 -5.67 9.34
CA ASP A 27 -19.79 -5.68 9.54
C ASP A 27 -20.44 -4.37 9.02
N ASP A 28 -21.78 -4.28 8.97
CA ASP A 28 -22.51 -3.06 8.55
C ASP A 28 -22.10 -1.80 9.36
N ALA A 29 -21.71 -2.00 10.63
CA ALA A 29 -21.13 -0.96 11.47
C ALA A 29 -19.82 -0.36 10.92
N CYS A 30 -19.00 -1.15 10.21
CA CYS A 30 -17.76 -0.69 9.57
C CYS A 30 -18.03 0.11 8.30
N ILE A 31 -19.10 -0.22 7.57
CA ILE A 31 -19.55 0.58 6.41
C ILE A 31 -20.06 1.94 6.90
N LEU A 32 -20.83 1.96 8.00
CA LEU A 32 -21.28 3.20 8.64
C LEU A 32 -20.12 4.07 9.16
N ASP A 33 -19.07 3.45 9.73
CA ASP A 33 -17.84 4.14 10.14
C ASP A 33 -17.12 4.77 8.94
N MET A 34 -17.02 4.07 7.81
CA MET A 34 -16.43 4.62 6.58
C MET A 34 -17.24 5.83 6.07
N ASP A 35 -18.57 5.72 6.02
CA ASP A 35 -19.46 6.79 5.60
C ASP A 35 -19.29 8.04 6.48
N TYR A 36 -19.17 7.84 7.80
CA TYR A 36 -18.88 8.89 8.77
C TYR A 36 -17.48 9.48 8.60
N PHE A 37 -16.48 8.65 8.29
CA PHE A 37 -15.11 9.06 8.01
C PHE A 37 -15.03 9.94 6.75
N VAL A 38 -15.68 9.56 5.64
CA VAL A 38 -15.74 10.35 4.40
C VAL A 38 -16.42 11.71 4.62
N LYS A 39 -17.54 11.73 5.38
CA LYS A 39 -18.23 12.98 5.76
C LYS A 39 -17.34 13.87 6.64
N THR A 40 -16.65 13.28 7.61
CA THR A 40 -15.69 13.96 8.49
C THR A 40 -14.51 14.55 7.70
N LEU A 41 -13.90 13.78 6.80
CA LEU A 41 -12.84 14.26 5.90
C LEU A 41 -13.30 15.42 5.02
N SER A 42 -14.53 15.37 4.52
CA SER A 42 -15.12 16.46 3.72
C SER A 42 -15.26 17.74 4.54
N GLY A 43 -15.70 17.64 5.80
CA GLY A 43 -15.73 18.76 6.75
C GLY A 43 -14.35 19.28 7.17
N ILE A 44 -13.33 18.42 7.21
CA ILE A 44 -11.93 18.80 7.45
C ILE A 44 -11.35 19.55 6.23
N LYS A 45 -11.59 19.04 5.01
CA LYS A 45 -11.22 19.69 3.74
C LYS A 45 -11.83 21.09 3.62
N ALA A 46 -13.13 21.23 3.93
CA ALA A 46 -13.84 22.51 3.91
C ALA A 46 -13.29 23.57 4.89
N LYS A 47 -12.54 23.15 5.93
CA LYS A 47 -11.85 24.04 6.88
C LYS A 47 -10.45 24.48 6.42
N GLY A 48 -10.01 24.09 5.22
CA GLY A 48 -8.70 24.45 4.68
C GLY A 48 -7.52 23.75 5.37
N VAL A 49 -7.73 22.57 5.98
CA VAL A 49 -6.65 21.79 6.57
C VAL A 49 -5.69 21.31 5.49
N ARG A 50 -4.38 21.36 5.78
CA ARG A 50 -3.31 21.04 4.81
C ARG A 50 -3.41 19.59 4.33
N ALA A 51 -3.11 19.38 3.04
CA ALA A 51 -3.23 18.09 2.36
C ALA A 51 -2.41 16.96 3.00
N ASP A 52 -1.22 17.24 3.51
CA ASP A 52 -0.35 16.28 4.22
C ASP A 52 -0.94 15.82 5.57
N LEU A 53 -1.66 16.70 6.28
CA LEU A 53 -2.38 16.35 7.50
C LEU A 53 -3.61 15.48 7.19
N ILE A 54 -4.36 15.83 6.14
CA ILE A 54 -5.48 15.02 5.65
C ILE A 54 -4.97 13.64 5.21
N GLY A 55 -3.85 13.60 4.49
CA GLY A 55 -3.19 12.37 4.08
C GLY A 55 -2.76 11.52 5.27
N SER A 56 -2.13 12.13 6.28
CA SER A 56 -1.77 11.44 7.53
C SER A 56 -2.97 10.82 8.24
N ILE A 57 -4.12 11.52 8.28
CA ILE A 57 -5.38 10.99 8.83
C ILE A 57 -5.87 9.78 8.02
N ILE A 58 -5.83 9.85 6.68
CA ILE A 58 -6.21 8.74 5.81
C ILE A 58 -5.27 7.54 5.97
N THR A 59 -3.95 7.76 5.97
CA THR A 59 -2.93 6.72 6.18
C THR A 59 -3.12 6.00 7.52
N HIS A 60 -3.41 6.76 8.59
CA HIS A 60 -3.67 6.20 9.91
C HIS A 60 -4.99 5.41 9.97
N TYR A 61 -6.09 5.97 9.47
CA TYR A 61 -7.39 5.30 9.41
C TYR A 61 -7.31 4.00 8.59
N ALA A 62 -6.69 4.05 7.42
CA ALA A 62 -6.53 2.90 6.54
C ALA A 62 -5.69 1.78 7.19
N SER A 63 -4.71 2.13 8.02
CA SER A 63 -3.89 1.16 8.78
C SER A 63 -4.68 0.40 9.87
N LYS A 64 -5.84 0.91 10.33
CA LYS A 64 -6.74 0.17 11.24
C LYS A 64 -7.42 -1.01 10.53
N TRP A 65 -7.78 -0.82 9.26
CA TRP A 65 -8.65 -1.72 8.50
C TRP A 65 -7.91 -2.58 7.46
N LEU A 66 -6.68 -2.21 7.12
CA LEU A 66 -5.79 -2.94 6.24
C LEU A 66 -4.43 -3.13 6.94
N PRO A 67 -4.25 -4.17 7.76
CA PRO A 67 -2.95 -4.47 8.39
C PRO A 67 -1.82 -4.59 7.37
N ASP A 68 -2.14 -5.15 6.19
CA ASP A 68 -1.26 -5.31 5.02
C ASP A 68 -0.57 -4.01 4.54
N ILE A 69 -1.15 -2.83 4.83
CA ILE A 69 -0.59 -1.53 4.40
C ILE A 69 0.07 -0.73 5.53
N ALA A 70 0.07 -1.24 6.77
CA ALA A 70 0.79 -0.65 7.88
C ALA A 70 2.30 -0.96 7.81
N ASP A 71 3.15 -0.09 8.35
CA ASP A 71 4.62 -0.30 8.38
C ASP A 71 5.09 -1.28 9.48
N GLN A 72 4.16 -1.87 10.24
CA GLN A 72 4.46 -2.69 11.41
C GLN A 72 4.59 -4.18 11.06
N LYS A 73 5.63 -4.83 11.57
CA LYS A 73 5.75 -6.30 11.52
C LYS A 73 4.70 -6.94 12.44
N GLY A 74 3.64 -7.47 11.83
CA GLY A 74 2.73 -8.39 12.49
C GLY A 74 2.07 -9.29 11.46
N LEU A 75 2.40 -10.59 11.46
CA LEU A 75 1.46 -11.58 10.96
C LEU A 75 0.30 -11.63 11.96
N THR A 76 -0.69 -10.75 11.80
CA THR A 76 -2.01 -11.00 12.36
C THR A 76 -2.62 -12.11 11.51
N GLN A 77 -2.42 -13.34 11.98
CA GLN A 77 -3.05 -14.52 11.42
C GLN A 77 -4.56 -14.31 11.41
N PHE A 78 -5.20 -14.44 10.25
CA PHE A 78 -6.63 -14.27 10.10
C PHE A 78 -7.35 -15.40 10.85
N GLU A 79 -7.87 -15.14 12.05
CA GLU A 79 -8.89 -15.98 12.66
C GLU A 79 -10.26 -15.62 12.07
N GLU A 80 -10.73 -16.49 11.19
CA GLU A 80 -12.01 -16.39 10.50
C GLU A 80 -13.18 -16.56 11.51
N SER A 81 -13.65 -15.43 12.05
CA SER A 81 -14.64 -15.37 13.14
C SER A 81 -15.88 -14.56 12.76
N SER A 82 -16.49 -14.90 11.62
CA SER A 82 -17.84 -14.47 11.23
C SER A 82 -18.42 -15.50 10.24
N PRO A 83 -19.74 -15.81 10.26
CA PRO A 83 -20.38 -16.68 9.27
C PRO A 83 -20.57 -16.01 7.89
N GLU A 84 -19.85 -14.92 7.61
CA GLU A 84 -19.96 -14.19 6.35
C GLU A 84 -19.21 -14.88 5.21
N SER A 85 -19.79 -14.86 4.00
CA SER A 85 -19.16 -15.43 2.81
C SER A 85 -17.82 -14.74 2.49
N VAL A 86 -16.79 -15.54 2.16
CA VAL A 86 -15.48 -15.07 1.68
C VAL A 86 -15.63 -14.03 0.55
N THR A 87 -16.58 -14.23 -0.36
CA THR A 87 -16.86 -13.29 -1.46
C THR A 87 -17.38 -11.94 -0.98
N ALA A 88 -18.19 -11.90 0.09
CA ALA A 88 -18.72 -10.67 0.64
C ALA A 88 -17.62 -9.88 1.39
N SER A 89 -16.81 -10.56 2.21
CA SER A 89 -15.61 -9.98 2.82
C SER A 89 -14.64 -9.39 1.78
N TRP A 90 -14.42 -10.11 0.66
CA TRP A 90 -13.64 -9.62 -0.47
C TRP A 90 -14.23 -8.35 -1.11
N MET A 91 -15.53 -8.33 -1.40
CA MET A 91 -16.20 -7.14 -1.95
C MET A 91 -16.11 -5.94 -1.00
N LYS A 92 -16.25 -6.16 0.32
CA LYS A 92 -16.11 -5.10 1.32
C LYS A 92 -14.66 -4.56 1.39
N LYS A 93 -13.64 -5.43 1.33
CA LYS A 93 -12.22 -5.02 1.23
C LYS A 93 -11.95 -4.23 -0.06
N ARG A 94 -12.54 -4.65 -1.19
CA ARG A 94 -12.47 -3.93 -2.48
C ARG A 94 -13.09 -2.53 -2.38
N PHE A 95 -14.34 -2.43 -1.91
CA PHE A 95 -15.04 -1.15 -1.72
C PHE A 95 -14.28 -0.19 -0.79
N PHE A 96 -13.64 -0.72 0.26
CA PHE A 96 -12.78 0.06 1.15
C PHE A 96 -11.57 0.65 0.44
N VAL A 97 -10.86 -0.14 -0.38
CA VAL A 97 -9.73 0.35 -1.18
C VAL A 97 -10.18 1.41 -2.19
N GLU A 98 -11.26 1.18 -2.92
CA GLU A 98 -11.81 2.13 -3.90
C GLU A 98 -12.21 3.46 -3.24
N THR A 99 -12.86 3.40 -2.07
CA THR A 99 -13.21 4.60 -1.29
C THR A 99 -11.99 5.34 -0.77
N LEU A 100 -10.95 4.64 -0.30
CA LEU A 100 -9.68 5.27 0.08
C LEU A 100 -9.06 6.05 -1.08
N VAL A 101 -8.98 5.45 -2.27
CA VAL A 101 -8.45 6.11 -3.47
C VAL A 101 -9.23 7.38 -3.81
N ASN A 102 -10.56 7.32 -3.71
CA ASN A 102 -11.45 8.48 -3.96
C ASN A 102 -11.26 9.64 -2.96
N VAL A 103 -10.84 9.38 -1.71
CA VAL A 103 -10.65 10.45 -0.71
C VAL A 103 -9.24 11.02 -0.64
N LEU A 104 -8.24 10.42 -1.31
CA LEU A 104 -6.86 10.90 -1.28
C LEU A 104 -6.74 12.38 -1.73
N PRO A 105 -6.01 13.24 -1.00
CA PRO A 105 -5.76 14.61 -1.43
C PRO A 105 -5.02 14.63 -2.78
N PRO A 106 -5.41 15.44 -3.77
CA PRO A 106 -4.81 15.42 -5.11
C PRO A 106 -3.36 15.96 -5.14
N GLU A 107 -2.92 16.65 -4.09
CA GLU A 107 -1.61 17.29 -4.01
C GLU A 107 -0.47 16.26 -3.97
N LYS A 108 0.63 16.56 -4.68
CA LYS A 108 1.88 15.79 -4.59
C LYS A 108 2.41 15.78 -3.15
N ASP A 109 3.04 14.68 -2.75
CA ASP A 109 3.65 14.47 -1.42
C ASP A 109 2.66 14.53 -0.23
N SER A 110 1.34 14.61 -0.48
CA SER A 110 0.30 14.54 0.55
C SER A 110 0.14 13.13 1.16
N ILE A 111 0.48 12.10 0.40
CA ILE A 111 0.46 10.69 0.81
C ILE A 111 1.83 10.07 0.53
N PRO A 112 2.49 9.40 1.49
CA PRO A 112 3.79 8.79 1.28
C PRO A 112 3.80 7.74 0.15
N CYS A 113 4.80 7.78 -0.74
CA CYS A 113 4.94 6.86 -1.87
C CYS A 113 4.85 5.36 -1.47
N ASN A 114 5.51 4.97 -0.37
CA ASN A 114 5.47 3.59 0.12
C ASN A 114 4.07 3.14 0.58
N PHE A 115 3.25 4.05 1.12
CA PHE A 115 1.85 3.73 1.43
C PHE A 115 1.03 3.56 0.15
N LEU A 116 1.24 4.39 -0.86
CA LEU A 116 0.57 4.23 -2.17
C LEU A 116 0.94 2.90 -2.84
N LEU A 117 2.20 2.47 -2.76
CA LEU A 117 2.65 1.18 -3.25
C LEU A 117 1.98 0.01 -2.51
N ARG A 118 1.88 0.07 -1.17
CA ARG A 118 1.13 -0.92 -0.39
C ARG A 118 -0.35 -0.92 -0.72
N LEU A 119 -0.97 0.25 -0.86
CA LEU A 119 -2.37 0.38 -1.29
C LEU A 119 -2.58 -0.17 -2.71
N LEU A 120 -1.64 0.02 -3.64
CA LEU A 120 -1.67 -0.55 -4.98
C LEU A 120 -1.51 -2.08 -4.96
N ARG A 121 -0.63 -2.63 -4.12
CA ARG A 121 -0.53 -4.08 -3.88
C ARG A 121 -1.88 -4.65 -3.43
N THR A 122 -2.54 -4.01 -2.46
CA THR A 122 -3.87 -4.42 -2.00
C THR A 122 -4.93 -4.23 -3.09
N ALA A 123 -4.86 -3.15 -3.88
CA ALA A 123 -5.80 -2.85 -4.96
C ALA A 123 -5.73 -3.87 -6.11
N ASN A 124 -4.52 -4.27 -6.51
CA ASN A 124 -4.30 -5.34 -7.48
C ASN A 124 -4.79 -6.68 -6.92
N MET A 125 -4.50 -6.99 -5.65
CA MET A 125 -4.97 -8.20 -4.98
C MET A 125 -6.50 -8.31 -5.01
N VAL A 126 -7.23 -7.26 -4.59
CA VAL A 126 -8.72 -7.27 -4.57
C VAL A 126 -9.37 -7.02 -5.94
N GLY A 127 -8.56 -6.81 -6.97
CA GLY A 127 -8.99 -6.64 -8.36
C GLY A 127 -9.82 -5.38 -8.63
N VAL A 128 -9.44 -4.21 -8.07
CA VAL A 128 -10.16 -2.94 -8.32
C VAL A 128 -10.22 -2.58 -9.81
N ASP A 129 -11.16 -1.71 -10.18
CA ASP A 129 -11.27 -1.24 -11.56
C ASP A 129 -10.03 -0.44 -12.02
N GLY A 130 -9.78 -0.48 -13.34
CA GLY A 130 -8.60 0.10 -13.95
C GLY A 130 -8.40 1.61 -13.69
N SER A 131 -9.47 2.35 -13.43
CA SER A 131 -9.42 3.78 -13.05
C SER A 131 -8.71 4.01 -11.72
N TYR A 132 -9.06 3.24 -10.69
CA TYR A 132 -8.42 3.31 -9.36
C TYR A 132 -6.94 2.94 -9.44
N ARG A 133 -6.62 1.88 -10.18
CA ARG A 133 -5.24 1.46 -10.44
C ARG A 133 -4.44 2.54 -11.16
N GLN A 134 -5.00 3.16 -12.20
CA GLN A 134 -4.33 4.22 -12.96
C GLN A 134 -4.08 5.48 -12.11
N GLU A 135 -5.00 5.88 -11.24
CA GLU A 135 -4.82 7.03 -10.35
C GLU A 135 -3.74 6.75 -9.28
N LEU A 136 -3.65 5.52 -8.76
CA LEU A 136 -2.53 5.10 -7.90
C LEU A 136 -1.20 5.07 -8.68
N GLU A 137 -1.14 4.43 -9.85
CA GLU A 137 0.05 4.40 -10.71
C GLU A 137 0.56 5.82 -11.01
N LYS A 138 -0.33 6.75 -11.36
CA LYS A 138 -0.02 8.17 -11.60
C LYS A 138 0.60 8.84 -10.37
N ARG A 139 0.01 8.68 -9.19
CA ARG A 139 0.50 9.28 -7.93
C ARG A 139 1.85 8.71 -7.51
N ILE A 140 2.06 7.40 -7.65
CA ILE A 140 3.34 6.73 -7.37
C ILE A 140 4.41 7.23 -8.35
N SER A 141 4.10 7.30 -9.64
CA SER A 141 5.00 7.83 -10.69
C SER A 141 5.41 9.28 -10.42
N TRP A 142 4.61 10.06 -9.69
CA TRP A 142 4.98 11.43 -9.30
C TRP A 142 6.00 11.52 -8.16
N GLN A 143 6.29 10.44 -7.44
CA GLN A 143 7.20 10.42 -6.28
C GLN A 143 7.97 9.09 -6.16
N LEU A 144 8.24 8.42 -7.29
CA LEU A 144 8.96 7.15 -7.33
C LEU A 144 10.38 7.25 -6.74
N ASP A 145 10.98 8.45 -6.71
CA ASP A 145 12.25 8.75 -6.05
C ASP A 145 12.20 8.68 -4.51
N GLN A 146 11.01 8.49 -3.94
CA GLN A 146 10.76 8.28 -2.51
C GLN A 146 10.36 6.82 -2.17
N ALA A 147 10.23 5.96 -3.17
CA ALA A 147 9.89 4.55 -2.98
C ALA A 147 11.09 3.75 -2.45
N CYS A 148 10.81 2.68 -1.68
CA CYS A 148 11.80 1.67 -1.33
C CYS A 148 11.54 0.35 -2.05
N LEU A 149 12.60 -0.45 -2.25
CA LEU A 149 12.54 -1.72 -2.97
C LEU A 149 11.45 -2.67 -2.41
N LYS A 150 11.37 -2.80 -1.08
CA LYS A 150 10.40 -3.67 -0.38
C LYS A 150 8.94 -3.44 -0.82
N GLU A 151 8.55 -2.20 -1.07
CA GLU A 151 7.17 -1.89 -1.48
C GLU A 151 6.98 -1.84 -2.99
N LEU A 152 8.07 -1.67 -3.77
CA LEU A 152 8.04 -1.76 -5.23
C LEU A 152 7.94 -3.22 -5.72
N VAL A 153 8.43 -4.19 -4.95
CA VAL A 153 8.28 -5.63 -5.22
C VAL A 153 6.82 -6.03 -4.97
N ILE A 154 5.96 -5.81 -5.97
CA ILE A 154 4.53 -6.12 -5.95
C ILE A 154 4.31 -7.46 -6.68
N PRO A 155 3.64 -8.45 -6.06
CA PRO A 155 3.32 -9.71 -6.73
C PRO A 155 2.40 -9.54 -7.93
N SER A 156 2.54 -10.44 -8.91
CA SER A 156 1.54 -10.57 -9.97
C SER A 156 0.30 -11.29 -9.42
N PHE A 157 -0.86 -10.65 -9.51
CA PHE A 157 -2.16 -11.24 -9.12
C PHE A 157 -2.95 -11.77 -10.33
N SER A 158 -2.31 -11.87 -11.50
CA SER A 158 -2.96 -12.39 -12.72
C SER A 158 -2.76 -13.89 -12.85
N HIS A 159 -3.86 -14.64 -12.98
CA HIS A 159 -3.85 -16.09 -13.19
C HIS A 159 -3.25 -16.52 -14.55
N THR A 160 -2.95 -15.59 -15.46
CA THR A 160 -2.35 -15.86 -16.77
C THR A 160 -0.89 -15.43 -16.87
N CYS A 161 -0.31 -14.90 -15.78
CA CYS A 161 1.07 -14.40 -15.76
C CYS A 161 2.00 -15.46 -15.16
N GLY A 162 3.13 -15.73 -15.83
CA GLY A 162 4.13 -16.69 -15.36
C GLY A 162 5.08 -16.14 -14.29
N THR A 163 5.25 -14.82 -14.21
CA THR A 163 6.15 -14.17 -13.26
C THR A 163 5.50 -14.04 -11.88
N LEU A 164 6.31 -14.16 -10.84
CA LEU A 164 5.90 -13.93 -9.46
C LEU A 164 5.64 -12.45 -9.17
N LEU A 165 6.28 -11.55 -9.94
CA LEU A 165 6.22 -10.10 -9.78
C LEU A 165 5.47 -9.43 -10.95
N ASP A 166 4.75 -8.34 -10.66
CA ASP A 166 4.15 -7.47 -11.68
C ASP A 166 5.24 -6.55 -12.28
N PHE A 167 6.03 -7.13 -13.19
CA PHE A 167 7.15 -6.43 -13.83
C PHE A 167 6.65 -5.34 -14.80
N GLU A 168 5.53 -5.59 -15.48
CA GLU A 168 4.90 -4.62 -16.37
C GLU A 168 4.47 -3.35 -15.62
N LEU A 169 3.95 -3.47 -14.38
CA LEU A 169 3.69 -2.33 -13.50
C LEU A 169 4.95 -1.49 -13.27
N VAL A 170 6.09 -2.10 -12.96
CA VAL A 170 7.32 -1.32 -12.70
C VAL A 170 7.80 -0.62 -13.98
N ILE A 171 7.69 -1.26 -15.15
CA ILE A 171 7.90 -0.60 -16.46
C ILE A 171 6.97 0.61 -16.61
N ARG A 172 5.66 0.47 -16.33
CA ARG A 172 4.68 1.57 -16.44
C ARG A 172 5.00 2.73 -15.49
N LEU A 173 5.35 2.43 -14.24
CA LEU A 173 5.72 3.43 -13.23
C LEU A 173 7.00 4.21 -13.61
N VAL A 174 8.04 3.52 -14.06
CA VAL A 174 9.32 4.15 -14.45
C VAL A 174 9.15 4.99 -15.72
N LYS A 175 8.47 4.48 -16.75
CA LYS A 175 8.19 5.26 -17.98
C LYS A 175 7.39 6.52 -17.68
N ARG A 176 6.38 6.46 -16.78
CA ARG A 176 5.62 7.63 -16.32
C ARG A 176 6.47 8.60 -15.49
N PHE A 177 7.35 8.12 -14.61
CA PHE A 177 8.27 8.98 -13.86
C PHE A 177 9.20 9.75 -14.80
N VAL A 178 9.78 9.08 -15.81
CA VAL A 178 10.69 9.70 -16.79
C VAL A 178 9.96 10.66 -17.72
N SER A 179 8.72 10.39 -18.14
CA SER A 179 7.95 11.36 -18.94
C SER A 179 7.70 12.69 -18.19
N LEU A 180 7.62 12.66 -16.85
CA LEU A 180 7.48 13.87 -16.02
C LEU A 180 8.79 14.64 -15.85
N ASP A 181 9.95 14.00 -16.05
CA ASP A 181 11.26 14.69 -16.06
C ASP A 181 11.44 15.53 -17.33
N ASN A 182 10.99 15.02 -18.48
CA ASN A 182 10.99 15.76 -19.75
C ASN A 182 10.16 17.07 -19.71
N GLU A 183 9.21 17.18 -18.77
CA GLU A 183 8.42 18.40 -18.51
C GLU A 183 9.14 19.39 -17.56
N GLY A 184 10.38 19.09 -17.14
CA GLY A 184 11.15 19.87 -16.18
C GLY A 184 10.71 19.69 -14.72
N ALA A 185 9.82 18.73 -14.42
CA ALA A 185 9.21 18.56 -13.09
C ALA A 185 10.02 17.69 -12.12
N LYS A 186 11.24 17.27 -12.51
CA LYS A 186 12.15 16.42 -11.73
C LYS A 186 13.54 17.02 -11.65
N SER A 187 14.31 16.56 -10.67
CA SER A 187 15.72 16.92 -10.51
C SER A 187 16.61 15.73 -10.86
N GLY A 188 17.83 15.97 -11.32
CA GLY A 188 18.81 14.89 -11.57
C GLY A 188 19.04 14.00 -10.34
N ALA A 189 18.92 14.55 -9.13
CA ALA A 189 18.98 13.76 -7.89
C ALA A 189 17.80 12.76 -7.76
N ALA A 190 16.60 13.11 -8.23
CA ALA A 190 15.46 12.22 -8.25
C ALA A 190 15.63 11.09 -9.30
N LEU A 191 16.11 11.42 -10.50
CA LEU A 191 16.50 10.43 -11.52
C LEU A 191 17.53 9.42 -10.99
N VAL A 192 18.60 9.89 -10.35
CA VAL A 192 19.65 9.02 -9.78
C VAL A 192 19.11 8.09 -8.68
N LYS A 193 18.14 8.54 -7.88
CA LYS A 193 17.45 7.66 -6.90
C LYS A 193 16.63 6.58 -7.60
N VAL A 194 15.84 6.95 -8.62
CA VAL A 194 15.02 5.98 -9.38
C VAL A 194 15.91 5.00 -10.14
N ALA A 195 17.03 5.42 -10.71
CA ALA A 195 17.99 4.51 -11.33
C ALA A 195 18.52 3.45 -10.36
N LYS A 196 18.96 3.85 -9.17
CA LYS A 196 19.39 2.91 -8.11
C LYS A 196 18.26 1.98 -7.65
N LEU A 197 17.02 2.47 -7.59
CA LEU A 197 15.85 1.67 -7.26
C LEU A 197 15.54 0.63 -8.34
N VAL A 198 15.59 1.01 -9.62
CA VAL A 198 15.38 0.13 -10.77
C VAL A 198 16.47 -0.93 -10.87
N ASP A 199 17.74 -0.55 -10.73
CA ASP A 199 18.86 -1.49 -10.75
C ASP A 199 18.80 -2.48 -9.57
N SER A 200 18.28 -2.04 -8.42
CA SER A 200 18.02 -2.92 -7.27
C SER A 200 16.83 -3.85 -7.50
N TYR A 201 15.77 -3.37 -8.15
CA TYR A 201 14.60 -4.18 -8.53
C TYR A 201 14.94 -5.21 -9.60
N LEU A 202 15.71 -4.85 -10.62
CA LEU A 202 16.20 -5.78 -11.64
C LEU A 202 17.04 -6.90 -11.02
N ALA A 203 17.89 -6.61 -10.02
CA ALA A 203 18.66 -7.63 -9.33
C ALA A 203 17.80 -8.58 -8.47
N GLU A 204 16.69 -8.10 -7.91
CA GLU A 204 15.72 -8.94 -7.17
C GLU A 204 14.89 -9.80 -8.16
N ALA A 205 14.36 -9.18 -9.21
CA ALA A 205 13.53 -9.82 -10.22
C ALA A 205 14.30 -10.81 -11.10
N ALA A 206 15.61 -10.63 -11.28
CA ALA A 206 16.48 -11.55 -12.01
C ALA A 206 16.57 -12.96 -11.39
N VAL A 207 16.13 -13.14 -10.13
CA VAL A 207 16.04 -14.45 -9.48
C VAL A 207 14.77 -15.22 -9.90
N ASP A 208 13.79 -14.55 -10.51
CA ASP A 208 12.60 -15.19 -11.10
C ASP A 208 12.94 -15.75 -12.49
N ALA A 209 12.97 -17.08 -12.60
CA ALA A 209 13.25 -17.80 -13.85
C ALA A 209 12.25 -17.52 -15.00
N ASN A 210 11.13 -16.84 -14.72
CA ASN A 210 10.14 -16.46 -15.72
C ASN A 210 10.36 -15.06 -16.30
N LEU A 211 11.29 -14.27 -15.77
CA LEU A 211 11.58 -12.92 -16.30
C LEU A 211 12.21 -13.03 -17.69
N SER A 212 11.55 -12.47 -18.70
CA SER A 212 12.09 -12.49 -20.06
C SER A 212 13.21 -11.46 -20.27
N LEU A 213 14.11 -11.75 -21.20
CA LEU A 213 15.20 -10.84 -21.55
C LEU A 213 14.68 -9.50 -22.11
N ASP A 214 13.57 -9.55 -22.85
CA ASP A 214 12.93 -8.35 -23.42
C ASP A 214 12.37 -7.43 -22.32
N GLU A 215 11.74 -7.99 -21.29
CA GLU A 215 11.29 -7.24 -20.12
C GLU A 215 12.49 -6.64 -19.37
N PHE A 216 13.51 -7.44 -19.05
CA PHE A 216 14.73 -6.98 -18.36
C PHE A 216 15.35 -5.79 -19.10
N VAL A 217 15.58 -5.92 -20.41
CA VAL A 217 16.15 -4.86 -21.26
C VAL A 217 15.22 -3.65 -21.33
N THR A 218 13.92 -3.86 -21.50
CA THR A 218 12.91 -2.79 -21.56
C THR A 218 12.89 -1.93 -20.30
N LEU A 219 13.04 -2.53 -19.11
CA LEU A 219 13.10 -1.77 -17.85
C LEU A 219 14.48 -1.11 -17.66
N ALA A 220 15.57 -1.81 -17.95
CA ALA A 220 16.93 -1.27 -17.84
C ALA A 220 17.14 -0.03 -18.72
N ALA A 221 16.55 -0.03 -19.92
CA ALA A 221 16.58 1.05 -20.91
C ALA A 221 15.46 2.10 -20.75
N ALA A 222 14.55 1.97 -19.77
CA ALA A 222 13.47 2.94 -19.53
C ALA A 222 13.97 4.28 -18.96
N LEU A 223 15.23 4.33 -18.49
CA LEU A 223 15.87 5.49 -17.89
C LEU A 223 16.85 6.16 -18.87
N PRO A 224 16.98 7.50 -18.85
CA PRO A 224 17.95 8.19 -19.69
C PRO A 224 19.39 7.87 -19.25
N SER A 225 20.34 7.88 -20.19
CA SER A 225 21.73 7.49 -19.96
C SER A 225 22.43 8.25 -18.81
N HIS A 226 22.05 9.50 -18.57
CA HIS A 226 22.63 10.32 -17.50
C HIS A 226 22.02 10.06 -16.10
N ALA A 227 21.00 9.20 -15.98
CA ALA A 227 20.41 8.84 -14.68
C ALA A 227 21.32 7.93 -13.86
N ARG A 228 22.24 7.20 -14.49
CA ARG A 228 23.28 6.39 -13.83
C ARG A 228 24.58 7.18 -13.76
N ALA A 229 25.09 7.36 -12.54
CA ALA A 229 26.43 7.91 -12.31
C ALA A 229 27.51 6.80 -12.33
N THR A 230 27.09 5.56 -12.03
CA THR A 230 27.87 4.32 -12.11
C THR A 230 26.91 3.20 -12.50
N ASP A 231 27.38 2.24 -13.31
CA ASP A 231 26.56 1.13 -13.80
C ASP A 231 26.69 -0.15 -12.95
N ASP A 232 27.44 -0.12 -11.84
CA ASP A 232 27.70 -1.28 -10.96
C ASP A 232 26.41 -1.99 -10.52
N GLY A 233 25.34 -1.24 -10.27
CA GLY A 233 24.03 -1.77 -9.90
C GLY A 233 23.38 -2.58 -11.02
N LEU A 234 23.43 -2.04 -12.24
CA LEU A 234 22.93 -2.70 -13.45
C LEU A 234 23.79 -3.92 -13.83
N TYR A 235 25.12 -3.82 -13.75
CA TYR A 235 26.02 -4.97 -13.98
C TYR A 235 25.76 -6.11 -13.00
N ARG A 236 25.51 -5.82 -11.71
CA ARG A 236 25.10 -6.83 -10.72
C ARG A 236 23.77 -7.49 -11.07
N ALA A 237 22.79 -6.73 -11.58
CA ALA A 237 21.52 -7.27 -12.03
C ALA A 237 21.70 -8.20 -13.24
N ILE A 238 22.52 -7.80 -14.22
CA ILE A 238 22.86 -8.62 -15.39
C ILE A 238 23.60 -9.91 -14.98
N ASP A 239 24.60 -9.82 -14.10
CA ASP A 239 25.32 -10.98 -13.57
C ASP A 239 24.40 -11.93 -12.77
N THR A 240 23.33 -11.42 -12.16
CA THR A 240 22.31 -12.25 -11.50
C THR A 240 21.39 -12.91 -12.54
N TYR A 241 21.02 -12.20 -13.60
CA TYR A 241 20.12 -12.69 -14.66
C TYR A 241 20.74 -13.76 -15.57
N LEU A 242 22.07 -13.76 -15.71
CA LEU A 242 22.81 -14.69 -16.57
C LEU A 242 23.30 -15.97 -15.85
N LYS A 243 22.85 -16.22 -14.61
CA LYS A 243 23.25 -17.37 -13.77
C LYS A 243 22.19 -18.45 -13.71
#